data_AF-A0A9X9Q7J6-F1
#
_entry.id   AF-A0A9X9Q7J6-F1
#
_cell.length_a   1.000
_cell.length_b   1.000
_cell.length_c   1.000
_cell.angle_alpha   90.00
_cell.angle_beta   90.00
_cell.angle_gamma   90.00
#
_symmetry.space_group_name_H-M   'P 1'
#
loop_
_entity.id
_entity.type
_entity.pdbx_description
1 polymer ?
#
loop_
_entity_poly.entity_id
_entity_poly.type
_entity_poly.pdbx_seq_one_letter_code
_entity_poly.pdbx_strand_id
1 'polypeptide(L)' 'MPLFGNTFSPKKTPPRKSASLSNLHNLDRSTREVELGLDYGTPTMNLAGQSLKFENGQWIAGGLICCRGVHRDRGNRAPV' A
#
# COMPACT_ATOMS: atom_id res chain seq x y z
N MET A 1 4.05 -9.07 47.72
CA MET A 1 4.91 -8.23 46.86
C MET A 1 5.37 -9.10 45.70
N PRO A 2 5.04 -8.79 44.43
CA PRO A 2 5.52 -9.62 43.33
C PRO A 2 7.03 -9.43 43.18
N LEU A 3 7.79 -10.51 43.31
CA LEU A 3 9.27 -10.53 43.31
C LEU A 3 9.86 -10.54 41.89
N PHE A 4 9.03 -10.56 40.84
CA PHE A 4 9.47 -10.51 39.46
C PHE A 4 8.55 -9.56 38.68
N GLY A 5 9.02 -8.32 38.51
CA GLY A 5 8.49 -7.43 37.50
C GLY A 5 8.78 -8.05 36.13
N ASN A 6 7.75 -8.55 35.45
CA ASN A 6 7.83 -8.84 34.03
C ASN A 6 7.90 -7.50 33.28
N THR A 7 9.05 -6.84 33.34
CA THR A 7 9.32 -5.65 32.55
C THR A 7 9.30 -6.08 31.09
N PHE A 8 8.18 -5.79 30.43
CA PHE A 8 8.04 -5.90 28.99
C PHE A 8 9.27 -5.28 28.33
N SER A 9 10.18 -6.14 27.89
CA SER A 9 11.42 -5.76 27.22
C SER A 9 11.23 -6.15 25.75
N PRO A 10 10.55 -5.30 24.97
CA PRO A 10 10.33 -5.59 23.57
C PRO A 10 11.69 -5.81 22.90
N LYS A 11 11.81 -6.93 22.17
CA LYS A 11 13.00 -7.25 21.40
C LYS A 11 13.28 -6.14 20.39
N LYS A 12 14.55 -5.96 20.00
CA LYS A 12 14.91 -5.03 18.91
C LYS A 12 14.01 -5.28 17.71
N THR A 13 13.30 -4.23 17.30
CA THR A 13 12.41 -4.28 16.14
C THR A 13 13.24 -4.65 14.91
N PRO A 14 12.78 -5.62 14.09
CA PRO A 14 13.47 -5.95 12.86
C PRO A 14 13.69 -4.70 11.98
N PRO A 15 14.77 -4.64 11.19
CA PRO A 15 14.97 -3.56 10.24
C PRO A 15 13.74 -3.40 9.34
N ARG A 16 13.25 -2.17 9.19
CA ARG A 16 12.13 -1.90 8.30
C ARG A 16 12.55 -2.22 6.87
N LYS A 17 11.69 -2.91 6.13
CA LYS A 17 11.90 -3.20 4.70
C LYS A 17 11.64 -1.97 3.83
N SER A 18 10.73 -1.10 4.26
CA SER A 18 10.45 0.18 3.60
C SER A 18 11.36 1.27 4.16
N ALA A 19 11.90 2.10 3.27
CA ALA A 19 12.58 3.32 3.67
C ALA A 19 11.61 4.23 4.43
N SER A 20 12.13 4.92 5.44
CA SER A 20 11.36 5.96 6.12
C SER A 20 11.30 7.20 5.24
N LEU A 21 10.12 7.78 5.05
CA LEU A 21 9.98 9.08 4.37
C LEU A 21 10.58 10.24 5.18
N SER A 22 11.01 10.00 6.43
CA SER A 22 11.74 10.99 7.23
C SER A 22 13.13 11.33 6.68
N ASN A 23 13.69 10.49 5.83
CA ASN A 23 15.02 10.69 5.23
C ASN A 23 14.96 11.31 3.82
N LEU A 24 13.88 12.02 3.49
CA LEU A 24 13.70 12.63 2.17
C LEU A 24 14.79 13.65 1.80
N HIS A 25 15.45 14.23 2.80
CA HIS A 25 16.59 15.14 2.62
C HIS A 25 17.87 14.43 2.14
N ASN A 26 17.95 13.10 2.25
CA ASN A 26 19.10 12.33 1.75
C ASN A 26 19.00 12.03 0.26
N LEU A 27 17.81 12.18 -0.34
CA LEU A 27 17.64 12.02 -1.78
C LEU A 27 18.16 13.27 -2.49
N ASP A 28 18.78 13.07 -3.64
CA ASP A 28 19.11 14.17 -4.53
C ASP A 28 17.83 14.87 -5.01
N ARG A 29 17.99 16.14 -5.39
CA ARG A 29 16.87 17.00 -5.79
C ARG A 29 16.07 16.39 -6.94
N SER A 30 16.73 15.86 -7.96
CA SER A 30 16.08 15.27 -9.13
C SER A 30 15.21 14.07 -8.76
N THR A 31 15.74 13.13 -7.98
CA THR A 31 14.97 11.96 -7.53
C THR A 31 13.76 12.38 -6.71
N ARG A 32 13.93 13.38 -5.81
CA ARG A 32 12.81 13.90 -5.02
C ARG A 32 11.73 14.55 -5.87
N GLU A 33 12.11 15.30 -6.90
CA GLU A 33 11.17 15.96 -7.81
C GLU A 33 10.45 14.94 -8.71
N VAL A 34 11.13 13.86 -9.13
CA VAL A 34 10.51 12.80 -9.94
C VAL A 34 9.54 11.94 -9.13
N GLU A 35 9.91 11.56 -7.90
CA GLU A 35 9.10 10.64 -7.10
C GLU A 35 7.97 11.35 -6.32
N LEU A 36 8.23 12.57 -5.86
CA LEU A 36 7.35 13.30 -4.93
C LEU A 36 7.10 14.75 -5.35
N GLY A 37 7.48 15.11 -6.58
CA GLY A 37 7.17 16.42 -7.12
C GLY A 37 5.68 16.61 -7.37
N LEU A 38 5.33 17.84 -7.74
CA LEU A 38 3.95 18.20 -8.07
C LEU A 38 3.53 17.76 -9.47
N ASP A 39 4.45 17.21 -10.27
CA ASP A 39 4.20 16.71 -11.62
C ASP A 39 3.67 15.27 -11.62
N TYR A 40 2.65 15.01 -10.81
CA TYR A 40 2.03 13.68 -10.67
C TYR A 40 0.85 13.47 -11.64
N GLY A 41 0.55 14.45 -12.49
CA GLY A 41 -0.59 14.41 -13.41
C GLY A 41 -1.96 14.47 -12.70
N THR A 42 -2.98 13.88 -13.31
CA THR A 42 -4.32 13.80 -12.72
C THR A 42 -4.36 12.76 -11.60
N PRO A 43 -4.79 13.11 -10.37
CA PRO A 43 -4.88 12.13 -9.28
C PRO A 43 -5.78 10.94 -9.66
N THR A 44 -5.31 9.73 -9.36
CA THR A 44 -6.08 8.50 -9.54
C THR A 44 -6.06 7.65 -8.27
N MET A 45 -7.11 6.86 -8.04
CA MET A 45 -7.25 6.02 -6.85
C MET A 45 -7.90 4.69 -7.20
N ASN A 46 -7.37 3.58 -6.69
CA ASN A 46 -8.00 2.27 -6.81
C ASN A 46 -8.58 1.86 -5.46
N LEU A 47 -9.90 1.80 -5.35
CA LEU A 47 -10.60 1.44 -4.13
C LEU A 47 -11.64 0.34 -4.42
N ALA A 48 -11.60 -0.75 -3.67
CA ALA A 48 -12.52 -1.89 -3.84
C ALA A 48 -12.61 -2.43 -5.29
N GLY A 49 -11.50 -2.39 -6.04
CA GLY A 49 -11.44 -2.83 -7.45
C GLY A 49 -12.03 -1.83 -8.45
N GLN A 50 -12.46 -0.65 -8.00
CA GLN A 50 -12.87 0.46 -8.86
C GLN A 50 -11.72 1.44 -9.03
N SER A 51 -11.52 1.92 -10.26
CA SER A 51 -10.54 2.95 -10.56
C SER A 51 -11.24 4.31 -10.63
N LEU A 52 -10.75 5.28 -9.87
CA LEU A 52 -11.30 6.63 -9.73
C LEU A 52 -10.28 7.63 -10.28
N LYS A 53 -10.75 8.62 -11.03
CA LYS A 53 -9.96 9.76 -11.51
C LYS A 53 -10.50 11.05 -10.92
N PHE A 54 -9.64 11.97 -10.56
CA PHE A 54 -10.04 13.28 -10.04
C PHE A 54 -10.19 14.29 -11.17
N GLU A 55 -11.42 14.69 -11.47
CA GLU A 55 -11.74 15.63 -12.55
C GLU A 55 -12.76 16.66 -12.04
N ASN A 56 -12.55 17.95 -12.35
CA ASN A 56 -13.46 19.04 -11.99
C ASN A 56 -13.84 19.10 -10.49
N GLY A 57 -12.93 18.72 -9.59
CA GLY A 57 -13.19 18.75 -8.14
C GLY A 57 -13.92 17.52 -7.60
N GLN A 58 -14.14 16.48 -8.43
CA GLN A 58 -14.87 15.27 -8.06
C GLN A 58 -14.09 14.01 -8.43
N TRP A 59 -14.36 12.92 -7.70
CA TRP A 59 -13.86 11.59 -8.05
C TRP A 59 -14.85 10.89 -8.99
N ILE A 60 -14.39 10.59 -10.21
CA ILE A 60 -15.18 9.94 -11.25
C ILE A 60 -14.71 8.50 -11.39
N ALA A 61 -15.62 7.53 -11.26
CA ALA A 61 -15.33 6.14 -11.52
C ALA A 61 -15.08 5.92 -13.02
N GLY A 62 -13.85 5.55 -13.37
CA GLY A 62 -13.54 4.95 -14.66
C GLY A 62 -14.32 3.64 -14.73
N GLY A 63 -15.11 3.48 -15.79
CA GLY A 63 -16.13 2.43 -15.93
C GLY A 63 -15.71 1.07 -15.37
N LEU A 64 -16.67 0.36 -14.75
CA LEU A 64 -16.49 -0.95 -14.15
C LEU A 64 -15.52 -1.82 -14.95
N ILE A 65 -14.30 -1.99 -14.45
CA ILE A 65 -13.60 -3.25 -14.67
C ILE A 65 -14.38 -4.23 -13.83
N CYS A 66 -15.43 -4.77 -14.43
CA CYS A 66 -16.12 -5.92 -13.91
C CYS A 66 -15.07 -7.03 -13.88
N CYS A 67 -14.39 -7.19 -12.75
CA CYS A 67 -13.67 -8.40 -12.40
C CYS A 67 -14.71 -9.51 -12.31
N ARG A 68 -15.19 -9.96 -13.48
CA ARG A 68 -16.04 -11.13 -13.63
C ARG A 68 -15.16 -12.33 -13.33
N GLY A 69 -15.27 -12.81 -12.09
CA GLY A 69 -15.00 -14.18 -11.71
C GLY A 69 -13.54 -14.55 -11.50
N VAL A 70 -13.03 -14.36 -10.27
CA VAL A 70 -12.15 -15.37 -9.70
C VAL A 70 -13.04 -16.28 -8.86
N HIS A 71 -13.65 -17.27 -9.51
CA HIS A 71 -14.34 -18.34 -8.82
C HIS A 71 -13.26 -19.19 -8.13
N ARG A 72 -13.10 -19.01 -6.83
CA ARG A 72 -12.24 -19.83 -5.99
C ARG A 72 -13.00 -21.11 -5.69
N ASP A 73 -13.00 -22.06 -6.62
CA ASP A 73 -13.54 -23.39 -6.33
C ASP A 73 -12.46 -24.33 -5.80
N ARG A 74 -12.85 -25.04 -4.74
CA ARG A 74 -12.04 -25.98 -3.97
C ARG A 74 -11.96 -27.31 -4.73
N GLY A 75 -10.90 -28.08 -4.46
CA GLY A 75 -11.01 -29.54 -4.52
C GLY A 75 -9.93 -30.22 -5.33
N ASN A 76 -8.87 -30.61 -4.62
CA ASN A 76 -7.95 -31.66 -4.99
C ASN A 76 -8.72 -32.96 -5.34
N ARG A 77 -8.56 -33.50 -6.55
CA ARG A 77 -8.92 -34.89 -6.85
C ARG A 77 -7.73 -35.56 -7.53
N ALA A 78 -7.06 -36.44 -6.77
CA ALA A 78 -6.06 -37.36 -7.29
C ALA A 78 -6.72 -38.40 -8.21
N PRO A 79 -6.04 -38.88 -9.26
CA PRO A 79 -6.54 -39.98 -10.08
C PRO A 79 -6.44 -41.31 -9.32
N VAL A 80 -7.48 -42.13 -9.43
CA VAL A 80 -7.45 -43.58 -9.16
C VAL A 80 -7.09 -44.27 -10.47
#